data_AF-X1D1S5-F1
#
_entry.id   AF-X1D1S5-F1
#
_cell.length_a   1.000
_cell.length_b   1.000
_cell.length_c   1.000
_cell.angle_alpha   90.00
_cell.angle_beta   90.00
_cell.angle_gamma   90.00
#
_symmetry.space_group_name_H-M   'P 1'
#
loop_
_entity.id
_entity.type
_entity.pdbx_description
1 polymer ?
#
loop_
_entity_poly.entity_id
_entity_poly.type
_entity_poly.pdbx_seq_one_letter_code
_entity_poly.pdbx_strand_id
1 'polypeptide(L)'
;MKSSNMKSMKDLVSNINMTEHKEKEIVVDHFAKNVINKVFKELALILPAWQYAWKSDDPQNPDKVLNAAKQQWTKAFIENDICTVEQISHGFAKARKYESDFVPSCGKFISWCTPSPEDLG
;
A
#
# COMPACT_ATOMS: atom_id res chain seq x y z
N MET A 1 12.01 -19.19 54.86
CA MET A 1 10.97 -18.51 54.04
C MET A 1 11.67 -17.67 52.98
N LYS A 2 11.31 -17.86 51.70
CA LYS A 2 11.90 -17.15 50.55
C LYS A 2 11.36 -15.72 50.52
N SER A 3 12.23 -14.70 50.43
CA SER A 3 11.82 -13.35 50.03
C SER A 3 12.33 -13.07 48.62
N SER A 4 11.41 -12.56 47.80
CA SER A 4 11.48 -12.44 46.35
C SER A 4 12.28 -11.21 45.94
N ASN A 5 13.21 -11.36 44.98
CA ASN A 5 13.84 -10.23 44.32
C ASN A 5 12.81 -9.53 43.42
N MET A 6 12.31 -8.38 43.87
CA MET A 6 11.49 -7.48 43.06
C MET A 6 12.38 -6.85 41.97
N LYS A 7 12.19 -7.24 40.71
CA LYS A 7 12.88 -6.60 39.58
C LYS A 7 12.37 -5.16 39.44
N SER A 8 13.28 -4.19 39.30
CA SER A 8 12.93 -2.78 39.14
C SER A 8 12.30 -2.54 37.78
N MET A 9 11.34 -1.60 37.65
CA MET A 9 10.80 -1.21 36.34
C MET A 9 11.89 -0.77 35.36
N LYS A 10 13.03 -0.27 35.85
CA LYS A 10 14.18 0.08 35.01
C LYS A 10 14.85 -1.14 34.36
N ASP A 11 14.78 -2.31 35.01
CA ASP A 11 15.37 -3.56 34.51
C ASP A 11 14.50 -4.24 33.44
N LEU A 12 13.22 -3.84 33.33
CA LEU A 12 12.31 -4.29 32.28
C LEU A 12 12.47 -3.49 30.98
N VAL A 13 12.95 -2.25 31.07
CA VAL A 13 13.05 -1.33 29.93
C VAL A 13 14.41 -1.42 29.22
N SER A 14 15.43 -2.00 29.86
CA SER A 14 16.78 -2.12 29.30
C SER A 14 16.95 -3.20 28.22
N ASN A 15 15.95 -4.06 27.99
CA ASN A 15 16.01 -5.16 27.03
C ASN A 15 15.11 -4.99 25.80
N ILE A 16 14.46 -3.84 25.64
CA ILE A 16 13.72 -3.54 24.40
C ILE A 16 14.71 -2.93 23.41
N ASN A 17 15.29 -3.77 22.54
CA ASN A 17 15.96 -3.31 21.33
C ASN A 17 14.92 -2.67 20.40
N MET A 18 14.65 -1.38 20.64
CA MET A 18 13.63 -0.58 19.97
C MET A 18 14.12 0.05 18.66
N THR A 19 15.34 -0.27 18.22
CA THR A 19 16.04 0.38 17.10
C THR A 19 15.92 -0.39 15.78
N GLU A 20 15.98 -1.73 15.78
CA GLU A 20 15.97 -2.53 14.54
C GLU A 20 14.60 -2.58 13.83
N HIS A 21 13.50 -2.62 14.59
CA HIS A 21 12.15 -2.65 14.00
C HIS A 21 11.79 -1.31 13.34
N LYS A 22 12.18 -0.19 13.96
CA LYS A 22 11.83 1.14 13.51
C LYS A 22 12.49 1.48 12.17
N GLU A 23 13.75 1.08 11.96
CA GLU A 23 14.48 1.36 10.72
C GLU A 23 13.96 0.53 9.54
N LYS A 24 13.72 -0.78 9.73
CA LYS A 24 13.12 -1.65 8.69
C LYS A 24 11.72 -1.20 8.32
N GLU A 25 10.90 -0.82 9.31
CA GLU A 25 9.53 -0.33 9.10
C GLU A 25 9.51 1.00 8.33
N ILE A 26 10.40 1.95 8.66
CA ILE A 26 10.52 3.23 7.94
C ILE A 26 10.96 3.03 6.48
N VAL A 27 11.91 2.12 6.22
CA VAL A 27 12.42 1.87 4.86
C VAL A 27 11.36 1.18 3.98
N VAL A 28 10.64 0.20 4.53
CA VAL A 28 9.54 -0.48 3.84
C VAL A 28 8.40 0.50 3.52
N ASP A 29 8.06 1.38 4.46
CA ASP A 29 7.05 2.42 4.25
C ASP A 29 7.43 3.37 3.10
N HIS A 30 8.67 3.84 3.04
CA HIS A 30 9.11 4.76 1.98
C HIS A 30 9.09 4.10 0.58
N PHE A 31 9.52 2.85 0.48
CA PHE A 31 9.46 2.10 -0.78
C PHE A 31 8.00 1.86 -1.20
N ALA A 32 7.16 1.37 -0.29
CA ALA A 32 5.74 1.12 -0.55
C ALA A 32 5.02 2.41 -1.00
N LYS A 33 5.29 3.53 -0.32
CA LYS A 33 4.74 4.85 -0.68
C LYS A 33 5.15 5.27 -2.09
N ASN A 34 6.41 5.04 -2.49
CA ASN A 34 6.89 5.37 -3.83
C ASN A 34 6.22 4.51 -4.91
N VAL A 35 6.06 3.22 -4.64
CA VAL A 35 5.35 2.29 -5.55
C VAL A 35 3.89 2.72 -5.71
N ILE A 36 3.18 2.97 -4.60
CA ILE A 36 1.77 3.38 -4.63
C ILE A 36 1.58 4.73 -5.33
N ASN A 37 2.47 5.70 -5.11
CA ASN A 37 2.42 6.97 -5.83
C ASN A 37 2.52 6.78 -7.35
N LYS A 38 3.41 5.88 -7.82
CA LYS A 38 3.54 5.54 -9.24
C LYS A 38 2.27 4.86 -9.76
N VAL A 39 1.70 3.93 -9.00
CA VAL A 39 0.44 3.25 -9.36
C VAL A 39 -0.69 4.23 -9.61
N PHE A 40 -0.91 5.18 -8.70
CA PHE A 40 -1.95 6.18 -8.86
C PHE A 40 -1.70 7.10 -10.06
N LYS A 41 -0.44 7.51 -10.27
CA LYS A 41 -0.08 8.34 -11.43
C LYS A 41 -0.37 7.62 -12.75
N GLU A 42 0.02 6.37 -12.88
CA GLU A 42 -0.21 5.58 -14.09
C GLU A 42 -1.70 5.31 -14.31
N LEU A 43 -2.44 4.94 -13.27
CA LEU A 43 -3.90 4.76 -13.38
C LEU A 43 -4.61 6.04 -13.82
N ALA A 44 -4.18 7.20 -13.36
CA ALA A 44 -4.73 8.49 -13.79
C ALA A 44 -4.43 8.81 -15.27
N LEU A 45 -3.36 8.23 -15.85
CA LEU A 45 -3.04 8.35 -17.28
C LEU A 45 -3.85 7.36 -18.13
N ILE A 46 -4.18 6.19 -17.59
CA ILE A 46 -4.91 5.13 -18.31
C ILE A 46 -6.43 5.37 -18.25
N LEU A 47 -6.96 5.82 -17.11
CA LEU A 47 -8.39 5.86 -16.82
C LEU A 47 -8.84 7.31 -16.59
N PRO A 48 -9.51 7.95 -17.58
CA PRO A 48 -9.72 9.40 -17.58
C PRO A 48 -10.66 9.89 -16.47
N ALA A 49 -11.55 9.03 -15.94
CA ALA A 49 -12.48 9.40 -14.88
C ALA A 49 -11.91 9.22 -13.46
N TRP A 50 -10.60 9.13 -13.27
CA TRP A 50 -9.96 8.96 -11.96
C TRP A 50 -10.37 10.02 -10.92
N GLN A 51 -10.63 11.25 -11.36
CA GLN A 51 -11.00 12.36 -10.47
C GLN A 51 -12.32 12.10 -9.73
N TYR A 52 -13.24 11.34 -10.32
CA TYR A 52 -14.49 10.97 -9.66
C TYR A 52 -14.26 10.14 -8.39
N ALA A 53 -13.16 9.38 -8.32
CA ALA A 53 -12.85 8.55 -7.17
C ALA A 53 -11.92 9.22 -6.16
N TRP A 54 -10.99 10.08 -6.60
CA TRP A 54 -9.88 10.54 -5.75
C TRP A 54 -9.84 12.05 -5.49
N LYS A 55 -10.70 12.84 -6.13
CA LYS A 55 -10.80 14.28 -5.86
C LYS A 55 -11.45 14.52 -4.49
N SER A 56 -10.91 15.49 -3.76
CA SER A 56 -11.53 16.01 -2.53
C SER A 56 -12.40 17.23 -2.85
N ASP A 57 -13.53 17.37 -2.16
CA ASP A 57 -14.38 18.57 -2.20
C ASP A 57 -13.90 19.66 -1.22
N ASP A 58 -12.89 19.37 -0.39
CA ASP A 58 -12.28 20.29 0.58
C ASP A 58 -11.19 21.14 -0.11
N PRO A 59 -11.41 22.45 -0.36
CA PRO A 59 -10.43 23.30 -1.05
C PRO A 59 -9.17 23.55 -0.23
N GLN A 60 -9.24 23.44 1.10
CA GLN A 60 -8.09 23.59 1.98
C GLN A 60 -7.25 22.30 2.04
N ASN A 61 -7.82 21.16 1.64
CA ASN A 61 -7.15 19.87 1.59
C ASN A 61 -7.54 19.07 0.32
N PRO A 62 -7.06 19.50 -0.85
CA PRO A 62 -7.45 18.91 -2.14
C PRO A 62 -7.01 17.45 -2.29
N ASP A 63 -5.99 17.02 -1.56
CA ASP A 63 -5.42 15.68 -1.62
C ASP A 63 -5.96 14.72 -0.55
N LYS A 64 -6.91 15.15 0.30
CA LYS A 64 -7.40 14.36 1.44
C LYS A 64 -7.88 12.97 1.02
N VAL A 65 -8.75 12.89 0.02
CA VAL A 65 -9.34 11.63 -0.47
C VAL A 65 -8.28 10.80 -1.18
N LEU A 66 -7.45 11.42 -2.03
CA LEU A 66 -6.33 10.76 -2.71
C LEU A 66 -5.35 10.12 -1.71
N ASN A 67 -4.98 10.84 -0.65
CA ASN A 67 -4.07 10.33 0.38
C ASN A 67 -4.69 9.16 1.18
N ALA A 68 -5.97 9.26 1.52
CA ALA A 68 -6.70 8.15 2.17
C ALA A 68 -6.78 6.91 1.26
N ALA A 69 -7.05 7.11 -0.04
CA ALA A 69 -7.04 6.04 -1.03
C ALA A 69 -5.67 5.38 -1.13
N LYS A 70 -4.58 6.16 -1.22
CA LYS A 70 -3.21 5.63 -1.25
C LYS A 70 -2.89 4.79 -0.01
N GLN A 71 -3.25 5.26 1.19
CA GLN A 71 -3.07 4.49 2.42
C GLN A 71 -3.81 3.15 2.39
N GLN A 72 -5.04 3.14 1.89
CA GLN A 72 -5.82 1.91 1.78
C GLN A 72 -5.23 0.95 0.74
N TRP A 73 -4.71 1.48 -0.38
CA TRP A 73 -4.02 0.68 -1.38
C TRP A 73 -2.70 0.12 -0.86
N THR A 74 -1.92 0.88 -0.08
CA THR A 74 -0.71 0.39 0.59
C THR A 74 -1.03 -0.83 1.45
N LYS A 75 -2.08 -0.76 2.29
CA LYS A 75 -2.50 -1.89 3.13
C LYS A 75 -2.88 -3.09 2.27
N ALA A 76 -3.72 -2.88 1.25
CA ALA A 76 -4.17 -3.96 0.38
C ALA A 76 -3.01 -4.63 -0.37
N PHE A 77 -2.00 -3.88 -0.81
CA PHE A 77 -0.81 -4.45 -1.44
C PHE A 77 0.00 -5.31 -0.47
N ILE A 78 0.18 -4.85 0.77
CA ILE A 78 0.87 -5.61 1.82
C ILE A 78 0.08 -6.88 2.18
N GLU A 79 -1.24 -6.78 2.37
CA GLU A 79 -2.13 -7.89 2.73
C GLU A 79 -2.21 -8.98 1.65
N ASN A 80 -1.86 -8.67 0.40
CA ASN A 80 -1.95 -9.58 -0.75
C ASN A 80 -0.57 -9.88 -1.37
N ASP A 81 0.52 -9.59 -0.67
CA ASP A 81 1.89 -9.86 -1.11
C ASP A 81 2.22 -9.32 -2.53
N ILE A 82 1.70 -8.14 -2.87
CA ILE A 82 2.06 -7.44 -4.11
C ILE A 82 3.36 -6.69 -3.88
N CYS A 83 4.48 -7.35 -4.20
CA CYS A 83 5.82 -6.89 -3.86
C CYS A 83 6.78 -6.73 -5.06
N THR A 84 6.34 -7.06 -6.28
CA THR A 84 7.20 -7.04 -7.48
C THR A 84 6.71 -6.07 -8.56
N VAL A 85 7.65 -5.59 -9.39
CA VAL A 85 7.35 -4.71 -10.53
C VAL A 85 6.57 -5.48 -11.61
N GLU A 86 6.86 -6.76 -11.76
CA GLU A 86 6.24 -7.67 -12.72
C GLU A 86 4.75 -7.85 -12.42
N GLN A 87 4.37 -8.09 -11.16
CA GLN A 87 2.97 -8.14 -10.72
C GLN A 87 2.23 -6.85 -11.09
N ILE A 88 2.80 -5.70 -10.71
CA ILE A 88 2.18 -4.39 -10.97
C ILE A 88 2.06 -4.13 -12.49
N SER A 89 3.05 -4.58 -13.27
CA SER A 89 3.03 -4.47 -14.74
C SER A 89 1.89 -5.26 -15.37
N HIS A 90 1.56 -6.45 -14.83
CA HIS A 90 0.36 -7.20 -15.23
C HIS A 90 -0.91 -6.43 -14.90
N GLY A 91 -0.97 -5.83 -13.71
CA GLY A 91 -2.06 -4.96 -13.29
C GLY A 91 -2.33 -3.83 -14.29
N PHE A 92 -1.27 -3.14 -14.73
CA PHE A 92 -1.42 -2.10 -15.74
C PHE A 92 -1.77 -2.63 -17.13
N ALA A 93 -1.28 -3.83 -17.51
CA ALA A 93 -1.64 -4.44 -18.79
C ALA A 93 -3.14 -4.74 -18.86
N LYS A 94 -3.74 -5.23 -17.78
CA LYS A 94 -5.20 -5.43 -17.69
C LYS A 94 -5.94 -4.08 -17.60
N ALA A 95 -5.42 -3.10 -16.84
CA ALA A 95 -6.01 -1.77 -16.76
C ALA A 95 -6.12 -1.08 -18.13
N ARG A 96 -5.13 -1.21 -19.01
CA ARG A 96 -5.18 -0.65 -20.37
C ARG A 96 -6.21 -1.33 -21.29
N LYS A 97 -6.60 -2.57 -20.97
CA LYS A 97 -7.64 -3.33 -21.70
C LYS A 97 -9.00 -3.24 -21.01
N TYR A 98 -9.09 -2.55 -19.87
CA TYR A 98 -10.30 -2.47 -19.08
C TYR A 98 -11.29 -1.53 -19.76
N GLU A 99 -12.45 -2.06 -20.16
CA GLU A 99 -13.50 -1.32 -20.87
C GLU A 99 -14.34 -0.45 -19.92
N SER A 100 -13.70 0.52 -19.29
CA SER A 100 -14.33 1.47 -18.36
C SER A 100 -13.46 2.71 -18.22
N ASP A 101 -14.09 3.89 -18.12
CA ASP A 101 -13.38 5.15 -17.88
C ASP A 101 -12.94 5.34 -16.43
N PHE A 102 -13.58 4.61 -15.50
CA PHE A 102 -13.37 4.73 -14.05
C PHE A 102 -12.20 3.87 -13.56
N VAL A 103 -11.47 4.40 -12.57
CA VAL A 103 -10.42 3.66 -11.87
C VAL A 103 -10.98 2.43 -11.13
N PRO A 104 -10.25 1.29 -11.13
CA PRO A 104 -10.66 0.12 -10.36
C PRO A 104 -10.56 0.39 -8.85
N SER A 105 -11.24 -0.44 -8.05
CA SER A 105 -10.93 -0.54 -6.62
C SER A 105 -9.55 -1.18 -6.40
N CYS A 106 -8.98 -1.06 -5.20
CA CYS A 106 -7.70 -1.71 -4.87
C CYS A 106 -7.78 -3.23 -5.06
N GLY A 107 -8.84 -3.88 -4.58
CA GLY A 107 -9.01 -5.33 -4.73
C GLY A 107 -9.11 -5.77 -6.18
N LYS A 108 -9.79 -4.98 -7.03
CA LYS A 108 -9.87 -5.27 -8.47
C LYS A 108 -8.53 -5.07 -9.18
N PHE A 109 -7.76 -4.05 -8.80
CA PHE A 109 -6.41 -3.90 -9.35
C PHE A 109 -5.47 -5.03 -8.90
N ILE A 110 -5.54 -5.43 -7.62
CA ILE A 110 -4.76 -6.54 -7.06
C ILE A 110 -5.07 -7.85 -7.78
N SER A 111 -6.35 -8.13 -8.10
CA SER A 111 -6.69 -9.34 -8.84
C SER A 111 -6.12 -9.37 -10.27
N TRP A 112 -5.69 -8.23 -10.81
CA TRP A 112 -4.98 -8.15 -12.08
C TRP A 112 -3.46 -8.27 -11.94
N CYS A 113 -2.93 -8.06 -10.74
CA CYS A 113 -1.49 -8.14 -10.48
C CYS A 113 -0.98 -9.59 -10.43
N THR A 114 -1.86 -10.55 -10.22
CA THR A 114 -1.52 -11.98 -10.21
C THR A 114 -1.96 -12.60 -11.54
N PRO A 115 -1.04 -13.24 -12.30
CA PRO A 115 -1.40 -13.94 -13.54
C PRO A 115 -2.45 -15.02 -13.26
N SER A 116 -3.50 -15.04 -14.06
CA SER A 116 -4.45 -16.15 -14.09
C SER A 116 -3.85 -17.34 -14.85
N PRO A 117 -4.33 -18.59 -14.64
CA PRO A 117 -3.91 -19.73 -15.45
C PRO A 117 -4.02 -19.48 -16.96
N GLU A 118 -5.04 -18.73 -17.37
CA GLU A 118 -5.27 -18.33 -18.77
C GLU A 118 -4.18 -17.37 -19.31
N ASP A 119 -3.50 -16.63 -18.44
CA ASP A 119 -2.39 -15.74 -18.83
C ASP A 119 -1.07 -16.52 -19.05
N LEU A 120 -1.02 -17.80 -18.68
CA LEU A 120 0.18 -18.65 -18.77
C LEU A 120 0.18 -19.61 -19.98
N GLY A 121 -0.93 -19.70 -20.72
CA GLY A 121 -1.08 -20.56 -21.90
C GLY A 121 -1.84 -21.85 -21.63
#